data_AF-A0A381WBX3-F1
#
_entry.id   AF-A0A381WBX3-F1
#
_cell.length_a   1.000
_cell.length_b   1.000
_cell.length_c   1.000
_cell.angle_alpha   90.00
_cell.angle_beta   90.00
_cell.angle_gamma   90.00
#
_symmetry.space_group_name_H-M   'P 1'
#
loop_
_entity.id
_entity.type
_entity.pdbx_description
1 polymer ?
#
loop_
_entity_poly.entity_id
_entity_poly.type
_entity_poly.pdbx_seq_one_letter_code
_entity_poly.pdbx_strand_id
1 'polypeptide(L)'
;MSTRARIGIQQGKRIIASYQHWDGYTGGLGYNLIENWEDPEKVTRGIMLGDSSKWHYIVGDEIDFEDRTNPLYDVQNVYYGRDRGEKNCGYKIYKDAEDFKANGFHSGEQFIYLAKLEGKKDWGGKDKVTWYYVESTYTDKGKEVFGDWKLLEKDAINDHINILKRCMEQSG
;
A
#
# COMPACT_ATOMS: atom_id res chain seq x y z
N MET A 1 -2.89 17.32 -4.42
CA MET A 1 -1.56 16.68 -4.34
C MET A 1 -1.80 15.27 -3.85
N SER A 2 -1.34 14.23 -4.56
CA SER A 2 -1.52 12.84 -4.09
C SER A 2 -0.39 12.45 -3.14
N THR A 3 -0.71 11.61 -2.16
CA THR A 3 0.28 10.86 -1.40
C THR A 3 0.42 9.50 -2.06
N ARG A 4 1.62 9.20 -2.55
CA ARG A 4 1.95 7.99 -3.29
C ARG A 4 2.62 7.00 -2.37
N ALA A 5 2.45 5.72 -2.66
CA ALA A 5 3.09 4.67 -1.91
C ALA A 5 3.58 3.53 -2.80
N ARG A 6 4.39 2.64 -2.21
CA ARG A 6 4.73 1.34 -2.77
C ARG A 6 4.46 0.26 -1.75
N ILE A 7 3.80 -0.81 -2.18
CA ILE A 7 3.31 -1.85 -1.28
C ILE A 7 3.99 -3.15 -1.63
N GLY A 8 4.68 -3.72 -0.66
CA GLY A 8 5.48 -4.92 -0.82
C GLY A 8 5.12 -6.02 0.17
N ILE A 9 5.43 -7.26 -0.22
CA ILE A 9 5.35 -8.44 0.65
C ILE A 9 6.65 -9.23 0.57
N GLN A 10 7.14 -9.66 1.72
CA GLN A 10 8.32 -10.52 1.81
C GLN A 10 7.94 -11.97 1.49
N GLN A 11 8.63 -12.55 0.50
CA GLN A 11 8.51 -13.94 0.06
C GLN A 11 9.86 -14.64 0.18
N GLY A 12 10.06 -15.32 1.32
CA GLY A 12 11.35 -15.91 1.68
C GLY A 12 12.41 -14.81 1.82
N LYS A 13 13.41 -14.84 0.92
CA LYS A 13 14.50 -13.86 0.91
C LYS A 13 14.18 -12.59 0.13
N ARG A 14 13.22 -12.60 -0.79
CA ARG A 14 12.94 -11.48 -1.71
C ARG A 14 11.68 -10.72 -1.30
N ILE A 15 11.52 -9.53 -1.85
CA ILE A 15 10.29 -8.74 -1.73
C ILE A 15 9.75 -8.49 -3.14
N ILE A 16 8.45 -8.72 -3.36
CA ILE A 16 7.75 -8.17 -4.52
C ILE A 16 7.00 -6.92 -4.08
N ALA A 17 6.95 -5.89 -4.90
CA ALA A 17 6.21 -4.68 -4.58
C ALA A 17 5.70 -3.93 -5.81
N SER A 18 4.56 -3.26 -5.65
CA SER A 18 3.91 -2.47 -6.70
C SER A 18 3.57 -1.08 -6.21
N TYR A 19 3.56 -0.12 -7.13
CA TYR A 19 3.24 1.27 -6.88
C TYR A 19 1.73 1.47 -6.67
N GLN A 20 1.40 2.51 -5.91
CA GLN A 20 0.05 2.94 -5.60
C GLN A 20 0.00 4.49 -5.58
N HIS A 21 -1.00 5.09 -6.24
CA HIS A 21 -0.98 6.53 -6.55
C HIS A 21 -1.60 7.47 -5.50
N TRP A 22 -2.66 7.04 -4.82
CA TRP A 22 -3.54 7.89 -4.00
C TRP A 22 -3.58 7.52 -2.52
N ASP A 23 -3.70 8.50 -1.64
CA ASP A 23 -3.93 8.27 -0.21
C ASP A 23 -2.92 7.37 0.50
N GLY A 24 -1.68 7.36 0.00
CA GLY A 24 -0.59 6.51 0.49
C GLY A 24 -0.12 6.78 1.92
N TYR A 25 -0.73 7.69 2.68
CA TYR A 25 -0.39 8.00 4.08
C TYR A 25 -0.94 6.93 5.05
N THR A 26 -0.45 6.95 6.28
CA THR A 26 -0.72 5.88 7.27
C THR A 26 -2.20 5.77 7.63
N GLY A 27 -2.94 6.87 7.80
CA GLY A 27 -4.37 6.86 8.10
C GLY A 27 -5.29 6.56 6.91
N GLY A 28 -4.75 6.54 5.68
CA GLY A 28 -5.47 6.25 4.44
C GLY A 28 -5.21 4.82 4.00
N LEU A 29 -4.28 4.66 3.05
CA LEU A 29 -3.83 3.35 2.60
C LEU A 29 -3.30 2.49 3.75
N GLY A 30 -2.52 3.05 4.68
CA GLY A 30 -1.96 2.27 5.78
C GLY A 30 -3.04 1.61 6.66
N TYR A 31 -4.10 2.36 6.98
CA TYR A 31 -5.26 1.85 7.71
C TYR A 31 -6.02 0.80 6.91
N ASN A 32 -6.20 1.03 5.60
CA ASN A 32 -6.81 0.04 4.71
C ASN A 32 -6.00 -1.28 4.67
N LEU A 33 -4.66 -1.21 4.68
CA LEU A 33 -3.81 -2.39 4.64
C LEU A 33 -3.96 -3.26 5.91
N ILE A 34 -3.97 -2.66 7.09
CA ILE A 34 -4.12 -3.42 8.34
C ILE A 34 -5.50 -4.03 8.50
N GLU A 35 -6.54 -3.40 7.95
CA GLU A 35 -7.92 -3.86 8.08
C GLU A 35 -8.29 -4.91 7.01
N ASN A 36 -7.89 -4.66 5.75
CA ASN A 36 -8.41 -5.42 4.61
C ASN A 36 -7.36 -6.30 3.92
N TRP A 37 -6.07 -6.16 4.25
CA TRP A 37 -4.97 -6.84 3.55
C TRP A 37 -4.08 -7.65 4.50
N GLU A 38 -4.71 -8.41 5.40
CA GLU A 38 -4.01 -9.31 6.33
C GLU A 38 -3.66 -10.68 5.70
N ASP A 39 -4.37 -11.08 4.65
CA ASP A 39 -4.16 -12.37 3.97
C ASP A 39 -2.95 -12.28 3.00
N PRO A 40 -1.87 -13.05 3.23
CA PRO A 40 -0.66 -13.02 2.40
C PRO A 40 -0.91 -13.41 0.93
N GLU A 41 -1.87 -14.31 0.66
CA GLU A 41 -2.20 -14.73 -0.70
C GLU A 41 -2.92 -13.59 -1.44
N LYS A 42 -3.86 -12.93 -0.75
CA LYS A 42 -4.56 -11.76 -1.27
C LYS A 42 -3.58 -10.62 -1.59
N VAL A 43 -2.66 -10.32 -0.67
CA VAL A 43 -1.61 -9.30 -0.86
C VAL A 43 -0.73 -9.65 -2.05
N THR A 44 -0.24 -10.89 -2.13
CA THR A 44 0.59 -11.36 -3.24
C THR A 44 -0.12 -11.18 -4.58
N ARG A 45 -1.38 -11.65 -4.70
CA ARG A 45 -2.18 -11.51 -5.91
C ARG A 45 -2.37 -10.03 -6.28
N GLY A 46 -2.65 -9.19 -5.29
CA GLY A 46 -2.81 -7.75 -5.48
C GLY A 46 -1.55 -7.08 -6.02
N ILE A 47 -0.37 -7.45 -5.51
CA ILE A 47 0.92 -6.92 -5.98
C ILE A 47 1.22 -7.41 -7.39
N MET A 48 1.00 -8.69 -7.68
CA MET A 48 1.38 -9.30 -8.96
C MET A 48 0.65 -8.71 -10.18
N LEU A 49 -0.51 -8.07 -9.98
CA LEU A 49 -1.21 -7.31 -11.03
C LEU A 49 -0.52 -5.98 -11.40
N GLY A 50 0.49 -5.57 -10.63
CA GLY A 50 1.34 -4.43 -10.92
C GLY A 50 0.89 -3.13 -10.27
N ASP A 51 1.36 -2.04 -10.85
CA ASP A 51 1.13 -0.69 -10.36
C ASP A 51 -0.34 -0.30 -10.47
N SER A 52 -0.83 0.38 -9.44
CA SER A 52 -2.23 0.72 -9.27
C SER A 52 -2.45 2.22 -9.14
N SER A 53 -3.57 2.68 -9.68
CA SER A 53 -4.11 3.99 -9.36
C SER A 53 -4.55 3.97 -7.90
N LYS A 54 -5.34 2.97 -7.51
CA LYS A 54 -5.83 2.83 -6.14
C LYS A 54 -5.87 1.38 -5.67
N TRP A 55 -5.67 1.21 -4.37
CA TRP A 55 -5.91 -0.03 -3.64
C TRP A 55 -7.02 0.18 -2.61
N HIS A 56 -8.16 -0.49 -2.80
CA HIS A 56 -9.28 -0.50 -1.87
C HIS A 56 -9.31 -1.83 -1.13
N TYR A 57 -10.48 -2.47 -1.01
CA TYR A 57 -10.69 -3.58 -0.10
C TYR A 57 -10.40 -4.92 -0.76
N ILE A 58 -10.55 -5.04 -2.08
CA ILE A 58 -10.40 -6.28 -2.82
C ILE A 58 -9.58 -6.09 -4.10
N VAL A 59 -9.00 -7.18 -4.61
CA VAL A 59 -8.29 -7.18 -5.91
C VAL A 59 -9.25 -6.88 -7.08
N GLY A 60 -10.47 -7.44 -7.02
CA GLY A 60 -11.52 -7.26 -8.03
C GLY A 60 -11.19 -7.83 -9.41
N ASP A 61 -12.04 -7.50 -10.37
CA ASP A 61 -11.97 -7.94 -11.76
C ASP A 61 -11.49 -6.81 -12.69
N GLU A 62 -11.24 -7.10 -13.97
CA GLU A 62 -10.94 -6.06 -14.95
C GLU A 62 -12.16 -5.15 -15.16
N ILE A 63 -11.94 -3.83 -15.11
CA ILE A 63 -12.97 -2.81 -15.32
C ILE A 63 -12.46 -1.75 -16.30
N ASP A 64 -13.37 -0.97 -16.89
CA ASP A 64 -13.00 0.24 -17.63
C ASP A 64 -12.33 1.23 -16.66
N PHE A 65 -11.05 1.53 -16.91
CA PHE A 65 -10.26 2.42 -16.07
C PHE A 65 -10.83 3.83 -15.97
N GLU A 66 -11.63 4.31 -16.91
CA GLU A 66 -12.21 5.67 -16.88
C GLU A 66 -13.66 5.71 -16.36
N ASP A 67 -14.32 4.56 -16.25
CA ASP A 67 -15.69 4.50 -15.74
C ASP A 67 -15.73 4.65 -14.21
N ARG A 68 -15.94 5.88 -13.76
CA ARG A 68 -16.14 6.23 -12.35
C ARG A 68 -17.54 5.88 -11.83
N THR A 69 -18.47 5.48 -12.71
CA THR A 69 -19.84 5.11 -12.34
C THR A 69 -19.99 3.62 -12.04
N ASN A 70 -18.97 2.82 -12.37
CA ASN A 70 -18.93 1.41 -12.04
C ASN A 70 -19.03 1.22 -10.51
N PRO A 71 -20.01 0.46 -9.99
CA PRO A 71 -20.21 0.29 -8.55
C PRO A 71 -19.03 -0.40 -7.85
N LEU A 72 -18.23 -1.17 -8.59
CA LEU A 72 -17.02 -1.79 -8.05
C LEU A 72 -15.86 -0.81 -7.97
N TYR A 73 -15.88 0.32 -8.71
CA TYR A 73 -14.78 1.26 -8.76
C TYR A 73 -14.31 1.62 -7.34
N ASP A 74 -15.21 1.94 -6.42
CA ASP A 74 -14.89 2.35 -5.04
C ASP A 74 -14.72 1.21 -4.03
N VAL A 75 -14.75 -0.03 -4.50
CA VAL A 75 -14.62 -1.24 -3.66
C VAL A 75 -13.33 -2.00 -3.99
N GLN A 76 -12.92 -2.02 -5.25
CA GLN A 76 -11.78 -2.78 -5.73
C GLN A 76 -10.55 -1.93 -6.06
N ASN A 77 -9.43 -2.63 -6.23
CA ASN A 77 -8.22 -2.07 -6.80
C ASN A 77 -8.42 -1.73 -8.29
N VAL A 78 -7.73 -0.68 -8.74
CA VAL A 78 -7.73 -0.25 -10.14
C VAL A 78 -6.28 -0.12 -10.61
N TYR A 79 -5.91 -0.94 -11.59
CA TYR A 79 -4.54 -1.14 -12.05
C TYR A 79 -4.26 -0.48 -13.39
N TYR A 80 -3.07 0.10 -13.54
CA TYR A 80 -2.67 0.70 -14.81
C TYR A 80 -2.48 -0.35 -15.91
N GLY A 81 -1.96 -1.53 -15.57
CA GLY A 81 -1.75 -2.61 -16.53
C GLY A 81 -3.06 -3.28 -16.93
N ARG A 82 -3.74 -3.88 -15.94
CA ARG A 82 -4.98 -4.65 -16.16
C ARG A 82 -6.10 -3.79 -16.74
N ASP A 83 -6.39 -2.63 -16.14
CA ASP A 83 -7.61 -1.88 -16.44
C ASP A 83 -7.39 -0.77 -17.50
N ARG A 84 -6.19 -0.18 -17.58
CA ARG A 84 -5.85 0.88 -18.56
C ARG A 84 -5.06 0.37 -19.77
N GLY A 85 -4.53 -0.86 -19.72
CA GLY A 85 -3.71 -1.43 -20.78
C GLY A 85 -2.29 -0.84 -20.87
N GLU A 86 -1.80 -0.21 -19.79
CA GLU A 86 -0.46 0.35 -19.78
C GLU A 86 0.65 -0.69 -19.80
N LYS A 87 1.79 -0.30 -20.36
CA LYS A 87 3.00 -1.11 -20.39
C LYS A 87 3.97 -0.64 -19.31
N ASN A 88 4.85 -1.54 -18.86
CA ASN A 88 5.91 -1.27 -17.88
C ASN A 88 5.42 -0.86 -16.48
N CYS A 89 4.20 -1.25 -16.14
CA CYS A 89 3.57 -1.05 -14.83
C CYS A 89 3.48 -2.37 -14.04
N GLY A 90 4.39 -3.32 -14.28
CA GLY A 90 4.43 -4.58 -13.54
C GLY A 90 5.03 -4.43 -12.15
N TYR A 91 4.85 -5.44 -11.30
CA TYR A 91 5.50 -5.45 -9.98
C TYR A 91 7.03 -5.48 -10.11
N LYS A 92 7.69 -4.96 -9.09
CA LYS A 92 9.16 -4.93 -8.97
C LYS A 92 9.61 -5.98 -7.94
N ILE A 93 10.81 -6.49 -8.13
CA ILE A 93 11.45 -7.44 -7.21
C ILE A 93 12.62 -6.74 -6.54
N TYR A 94 12.70 -6.85 -5.23
CA TYR A 94 13.78 -6.36 -4.39
C TYR A 94 14.46 -7.53 -3.70
N LYS A 95 15.77 -7.38 -3.48
CA LYS A 95 16.62 -8.42 -2.90
C LYS A 95 16.21 -8.75 -1.48
N ASP A 96 15.98 -7.74 -0.65
CA ASP A 96 15.66 -7.83 0.78
C ASP A 96 15.02 -6.51 1.27
N ALA A 97 14.73 -6.40 2.57
CA ALA A 97 14.06 -5.22 3.14
C ALA A 97 14.91 -3.94 3.09
N GLU A 98 16.24 -4.04 3.12
CA GLU A 98 17.12 -2.87 3.01
C GLU A 98 17.23 -2.39 1.57
N ASP A 99 17.31 -3.33 0.61
CA ASP A 99 17.21 -3.02 -0.80
C ASP A 99 15.84 -2.38 -1.13
N PHE A 100 14.75 -2.90 -0.56
CA PHE A 100 13.43 -2.29 -0.72
C PHE A 100 13.36 -0.88 -0.11
N LYS A 101 13.96 -0.67 1.06
CA LYS A 101 14.04 0.66 1.69
C LYS A 101 14.85 1.65 0.84
N ALA A 102 15.98 1.22 0.29
CA ALA A 102 16.83 2.06 -0.54
C ALA A 102 16.20 2.36 -1.91
N ASN A 103 15.54 1.37 -2.51
CA ASN A 103 15.11 1.42 -3.91
C ASN A 103 13.59 1.51 -4.13
N GLY A 104 12.79 1.54 -3.07
CA GLY A 104 11.33 1.59 -3.13
C GLY A 104 10.73 2.96 -3.49
N PHE A 105 11.53 4.02 -3.46
CA PHE A 105 11.08 5.43 -3.51
C PHE A 105 11.31 6.14 -4.86
N HIS A 106 11.45 5.39 -5.96
CA HIS A 106 11.87 5.88 -7.28
C HIS A 106 10.75 6.44 -8.19
N SER A 107 9.52 6.55 -7.71
CA SER A 107 8.36 7.04 -8.48
C SER A 107 7.55 8.09 -7.72
N GLY A 108 8.22 8.81 -6.80
CA GLY A 108 7.62 9.90 -6.02
C GLY A 108 6.81 9.44 -4.81
N GLU A 109 6.99 8.21 -4.36
CA GLU A 109 6.34 7.64 -3.16
C GLU A 109 6.72 8.41 -1.90
N GLN A 110 5.77 8.80 -1.06
CA GLN A 110 6.10 9.30 0.27
C GLN A 110 6.27 8.16 1.28
N PHE A 111 5.59 7.03 1.05
CA PHE A 111 5.58 5.88 1.94
C PHE A 111 5.91 4.58 1.19
N ILE A 112 6.60 3.66 1.86
CA ILE A 112 6.63 2.27 1.44
C ILE A 112 6.08 1.39 2.56
N TYR A 113 5.33 0.36 2.18
CA TYR A 113 4.71 -0.60 3.09
C TYR A 113 5.27 -1.99 2.83
N LEU A 114 5.56 -2.73 3.89
CA LEU A 114 6.10 -4.09 3.81
C LEU A 114 5.30 -5.04 4.70
N ALA A 115 4.64 -6.00 4.07
CA ALA A 115 4.01 -7.13 4.74
C ALA A 115 5.03 -8.24 5.02
N LYS A 116 5.02 -8.76 6.25
CA LYS A 116 5.85 -9.87 6.70
C LYS A 116 5.01 -10.96 7.36
N LEU A 117 5.37 -12.22 7.13
CA LEU A 117 4.84 -13.37 7.85
C LEU A 117 5.66 -13.61 9.10
N GLU A 118 5.06 -13.35 10.27
CA GLU A 118 5.72 -13.44 11.58
C GLU A 118 5.05 -14.49 12.49
N GLY A 119 4.36 -15.46 11.88
CA GLY A 119 3.66 -16.51 12.61
C GLY A 119 2.38 -16.05 13.31
N LYS A 120 1.92 -14.81 13.07
CA LYS A 120 0.61 -14.36 13.53
C LYS A 120 -0.49 -15.10 12.76
N LYS A 121 -1.58 -15.36 13.46
CA LYS A 121 -2.77 -16.00 12.89
C LYS A 121 -3.99 -15.09 13.05
N ASP A 122 -4.91 -15.19 12.10
CA ASP A 122 -6.24 -14.61 12.23
C ASP A 122 -7.10 -15.43 13.21
N TRP A 123 -8.32 -14.97 13.46
CA TRP A 123 -9.29 -15.68 14.31
C TRP A 123 -9.62 -17.09 13.80
N GLY A 124 -9.51 -17.33 12.49
CA GLY A 124 -9.72 -18.61 11.84
C GLY A 124 -8.49 -19.53 11.83
N GLY A 125 -7.37 -19.11 12.42
CA GLY A 125 -6.12 -19.87 12.47
C GLY A 125 -5.27 -19.80 11.19
N LYS A 126 -5.66 -19.00 10.21
CA LYS A 126 -4.88 -18.78 8.98
C LYS A 126 -3.74 -17.81 9.25
N ASP A 127 -2.64 -17.97 8.53
CA ASP A 127 -1.50 -17.08 8.67
C ASP A 127 -1.87 -15.67 8.20
N LYS A 128 -1.45 -14.67 8.96
CA LYS A 128 -1.66 -13.27 8.63
C LYS A 128 -0.37 -12.47 8.62
N VAL A 129 -0.33 -11.45 7.78
CA VAL A 129 0.81 -10.55 7.69
C VAL A 129 0.82 -9.54 8.82
N THR A 130 2.02 -9.08 9.19
CA THR A 130 2.22 -7.85 9.95
C THR A 130 2.76 -6.78 9.01
N TRP A 131 2.15 -5.60 9.06
CA TRP A 131 2.53 -4.48 8.21
C TRP A 131 3.54 -3.57 8.90
N TYR A 132 4.57 -3.21 8.13
CA TYR A 132 5.56 -2.21 8.47
C TYR A 132 5.55 -1.09 7.44
N TYR A 133 6.07 0.07 7.81
CA TYR A 133 6.24 1.16 6.87
C TYR A 133 7.52 1.96 7.10
N VAL A 134 7.95 2.66 6.06
CA VAL A 134 8.97 3.71 6.10
C VAL A 134 8.45 4.91 5.34
N GLU A 135 8.75 6.10 5.85
CA GLU A 135 8.39 7.38 5.24
C GLU A 135 9.65 8.07 4.69
N SER A 136 9.51 8.66 3.52
CA SER A 136 10.51 9.59 2.98
C SER A 136 10.08 11.04 3.26
N THR A 137 11.04 11.90 3.49
CA THR A 137 10.84 13.34 3.59
C THR A 137 11.68 14.05 2.53
N TYR A 138 11.13 15.10 1.94
CA TYR A 138 11.88 15.97 1.06
C TYR A 138 12.59 17.04 1.89
N THR A 139 13.90 17.16 1.72
CA THR A 139 14.75 18.21 2.26
C THR A 139 15.23 19.12 1.13
N ASP A 140 15.90 20.23 1.47
CA ASP A 140 16.55 21.10 0.49
C ASP A 140 17.63 20.37 -0.35
N LYS A 141 18.06 19.19 0.10
CA LYS A 141 19.05 18.34 -0.59
C LYS A 141 18.41 17.24 -1.45
N GLY A 142 17.08 17.19 -1.51
CA GLY A 142 16.32 16.19 -2.25
C GLY A 142 15.52 15.25 -1.34
N LYS A 143 15.08 14.12 -1.91
CA LYS A 143 14.31 13.13 -1.18
C LYS A 143 15.22 12.30 -0.27
N GLU A 144 14.95 12.32 1.02
CA GLU A 144 15.65 11.53 2.03
C GLU A 144 14.71 10.50 2.63
N VAL A 145 15.23 9.30 2.91
CA VAL A 145 14.49 8.23 3.59
C VAL A 145 14.93 8.24 5.05
N PHE A 146 14.00 8.43 5.97
CA PHE A 146 14.33 8.54 7.39
C PHE A 146 13.85 7.33 8.19
N GLY A 147 14.77 6.78 8.99
CA GLY A 147 14.45 5.83 10.03
C GLY A 147 14.43 4.35 9.61
N ASP A 148 14.04 3.55 10.59
CA ASP A 148 13.87 2.11 10.46
C ASP A 148 12.43 1.75 10.14
N TRP A 149 12.22 0.49 9.77
CA TRP A 149 10.88 -0.07 9.60
C TRP A 149 10.06 0.08 10.88
N LYS A 150 8.97 0.83 10.82
CA LYS A 150 8.03 1.02 11.93
C LYS A 150 6.85 0.06 11.79
N LEU A 151 6.33 -0.43 12.91
CA LEU A 151 5.06 -1.16 12.92
C LEU A 151 3.92 -0.22 12.51
N LEU A 152 3.12 -0.63 11.53
CA LEU A 152 2.10 0.24 10.93
C LEU A 152 0.87 0.43 11.81
N GLU A 153 0.42 -0.64 12.49
CA GLU A 153 -0.90 -0.73 13.12
C GLU A 153 -1.25 0.47 14.01
N LYS A 154 -0.38 0.79 14.98
CA LYS A 154 -0.62 1.88 15.92
C LYS A 154 -0.68 3.24 15.22
N ASP A 155 0.24 3.51 14.30
CA ASP A 155 0.35 4.82 13.65
C ASP A 155 -0.77 5.02 12.62
N ALA A 156 -1.15 3.96 11.90
CA ALA A 156 -2.30 3.97 11.00
C ALA A 156 -3.62 4.23 11.74
N ILE A 157 -3.88 3.53 12.85
CA ILE A 157 -5.08 3.72 13.66
C ILE A 157 -5.15 5.14 14.21
N ASN A 158 -4.06 5.65 14.81
CA ASN A 158 -4.04 6.99 15.38
C ASN A 158 -4.24 8.08 14.32
N ASP A 159 -3.60 7.94 13.16
CA ASP A 159 -3.75 8.89 12.06
C ASP A 159 -5.19 8.87 11.51
N HIS A 160 -5.79 7.67 11.35
CA HIS A 160 -7.18 7.54 10.93
C HIS A 160 -8.16 8.18 11.95
N ILE A 161 -7.95 7.97 13.26
CA ILE A 161 -8.74 8.63 14.31
C ILE A 161 -8.63 10.16 14.20
N ASN A 162 -7.44 10.69 13.93
CA ASN A 162 -7.24 12.14 13.79
C ASN A 162 -7.98 12.71 12.58
N ILE A 163 -8.02 11.98 11.46
CA ILE A 163 -8.81 12.34 10.28
C ILE A 163 -10.30 12.41 10.65
N LEU A 164 -10.83 11.39 11.32
CA LEU A 164 -12.23 11.34 11.74
C LEU A 164 -12.60 12.50 12.68
N LYS A 165 -11.73 12.83 13.64
CA LYS A 165 -11.92 13.99 14.53
C LYS A 165 -12.03 15.31 13.75
N ARG A 166 -11.12 15.53 12.79
CA ARG A 166 -11.17 16.74 11.93
C ARG A 166 -12.45 16.80 11.10
N CYS A 167 -12.91 15.67 10.56
CA CYS A 167 -14.17 15.61 9.83
C CYS A 167 -15.36 15.96 10.72
N MET A 168 -15.38 15.47 11.96
CA MET A 168 -16.42 15.82 12.94
C MET A 168 -16.41 17.32 13.27
N GLU A 169 -15.23 17.90 13.51
CA GLU A 169 -15.08 19.34 13.80
C GLU A 169 -15.53 20.24 12.64
N GLN A 170 -15.35 19.80 11.39
CA GLN A 170 -15.79 20.54 10.19
C GLN A 170 -17.28 20.37 9.88
N SER A 171 -17.92 19.36 10.45
CA SER A 171 -19.34 19.04 10.22
C SER A 171 -20.27 19.71 11.24
N GLY A 172 -19.72 20.30 12.31
CA GLY A 172 -20.45 21.07 13.31
C GLY A 172 -20.39 22.57 13.05
#